data_AF-A0A2K3K2Y8-F1
#
_entry.id   AF-A0A2K3K2Y8-F1
#
_cell.length_a   1.000
_cell.length_b   1.000
_cell.length_c   1.000
_cell.angle_alpha   90.00
_cell.angle_beta   90.00
_cell.angle_gamma   90.00
#
_symmetry.space_group_name_H-M   'P 1'
#
loop_
_entity.id
_entity.type
_entity.pdbx_description
1 polymer ?
#
loop_
_entity_poly.entity_id
_entity_poly.type
_entity_poly.pdbx_seq_one_letter_code
_entity_poly.pdbx_strand_id
1 'polypeptide(L)'
;MSYNSKSTFDELRWVIHIRKTLEEEFEEEDGELSVTIFNVPKLLMASDPDSYVPQQVAIGPYHYWRPELYEMQSYKLAATKRFLKSLQTLKLDNLVDQLTKLEQRVRACYHKYLDLNGETMVWMMIVDASFLLELLQIYAIQE
;
A
#
# COMPACT_ATOMS: atom_id res chain seq x y z
N MET A 1 18.60 12.08 -20.09
CA MET A 1 19.46 11.65 -18.98
C MET A 1 18.74 10.52 -18.26
N SER A 2 19.23 9.27 -18.40
CA SER A 2 18.57 8.09 -17.84
C SER A 2 19.01 7.91 -16.39
N TYR A 3 18.13 8.23 -15.44
CA TYR A 3 18.34 7.90 -14.04
C TYR A 3 18.00 6.43 -13.84
N ASN A 4 19.01 5.58 -14.02
CA ASN A 4 18.95 4.18 -13.64
C ASN A 4 19.09 4.11 -12.12
N SER A 5 17.98 4.35 -11.40
CA SER A 5 17.85 3.93 -10.01
C SER A 5 17.83 2.40 -10.02
N LYS A 6 19.01 1.78 -10.03
CA LYS A 6 19.14 0.38 -9.67
C LYS A 6 18.81 0.32 -8.18
N SER A 7 17.54 0.04 -7.89
CA SER A 7 17.14 -0.57 -6.62
C SER A 7 18.09 -1.76 -6.42
N THR A 8 19.03 -1.61 -5.50
CA THR A 8 19.88 -2.71 -5.04
C THR A 8 18.95 -3.65 -4.31
N PHE A 9 18.66 -4.80 -4.94
CA PHE A 9 17.89 -5.87 -4.34
C PHE A 9 18.46 -6.24 -2.97
N ASP A 10 17.65 -6.13 -1.92
CA ASP A 10 18.04 -6.48 -0.55
C ASP A 10 17.79 -7.99 -0.32
N GLU A 11 18.81 -8.81 -0.63
CA GLU A 11 18.76 -10.27 -0.49
C GLU A 11 18.41 -10.70 0.94
N LEU A 12 18.96 -10.01 1.95
CA LEU A 12 18.73 -10.35 3.36
C LEU A 12 17.27 -10.12 3.74
N ARG A 13 16.70 -8.98 3.32
CA ARG A 13 15.29 -8.69 3.52
C ARG A 13 14.39 -9.71 2.83
N TRP A 14 14.76 -10.14 1.63
CA TRP A 14 14.03 -11.18 0.93
C TRP A 14 14.02 -12.50 1.71
N VAL A 15 15.16 -12.96 2.23
CA VAL A 15 15.23 -14.20 3.04
C VAL A 15 14.40 -14.08 4.32
N ILE A 16 14.50 -12.95 5.03
CA ILE A 16 13.72 -12.70 6.25
C ILE A 16 12.22 -12.77 5.94
N HIS A 17 11.80 -12.15 4.84
CA HIS A 17 10.40 -12.17 4.43
C HIS A 17 9.91 -13.59 4.11
N ILE A 18 10.63 -14.34 3.29
CA ILE A 18 10.24 -15.72 2.92
C ILE A 18 10.12 -16.62 4.16
N ARG A 19 11.07 -16.55 5.10
CA ARG A 19 10.99 -17.32 6.35
C ARG A 19 9.74 -16.97 7.15
N LYS A 20 9.52 -15.67 7.38
CA LYS A 20 8.33 -15.18 8.10
C LYS A 20 7.04 -15.66 7.44
N THR A 21 6.93 -15.55 6.12
CA THR A 21 5.75 -16.00 5.36
C THR A 21 5.53 -17.52 5.43
N LEU A 22 6.59 -18.33 5.52
CA LEU A 22 6.47 -19.79 5.69
C LEU A 22 6.16 -20.22 7.14
N GLU A 23 6.53 -19.39 8.12
CA GLU A 23 6.28 -19.64 9.55
C GLU A 23 4.89 -19.19 9.99
N GLU A 24 4.26 -18.27 9.25
CA GLU A 24 2.89 -17.83 9.52
C GLU A 24 1.87 -18.89 9.09
N GLU A 25 1.11 -19.40 10.07
CA GLU A 25 -0.10 -20.18 9.80
C GLU A 25 -1.13 -19.24 9.16
N PHE A 26 -1.29 -19.33 7.84
CA PHE A 26 -2.45 -18.73 7.21
C PHE A 26 -3.67 -19.46 7.77
N GLU A 27 -4.62 -18.73 8.37
CA GLU A 27 -5.98 -19.23 8.48
C GLU A 27 -6.44 -19.45 7.04
N GLU A 28 -6.29 -20.68 6.55
CA GLU A 28 -6.78 -21.13 5.26
C GLU A 28 -8.30 -21.07 5.32
N GLU A 29 -8.87 -19.90 5.10
CA GLU A 29 -10.22 -19.80 4.56
C GLU A 29 -10.14 -20.29 3.11
N ASP A 30 -10.27 -21.62 2.97
CA ASP A 30 -10.67 -22.35 1.75
C ASP A 30 -9.64 -22.53 0.62
N GLY A 31 -8.34 -22.54 0.92
CA GLY A 31 -7.29 -22.88 -0.07
C GLY A 31 -7.21 -21.93 -1.28
N GLU A 32 -7.85 -20.76 -1.19
CA GLU A 32 -7.84 -19.75 -2.24
C GLU A 32 -6.50 -19.00 -2.25
N LEU A 33 -5.94 -18.81 -3.46
CA LEU A 33 -4.72 -18.03 -3.64
C LEU A 33 -4.96 -16.60 -3.11
N SER A 34 -4.13 -16.17 -2.15
CA SER A 34 -4.24 -14.83 -1.56
C SER A 34 -3.96 -13.69 -2.55
N VAL A 35 -3.38 -13.99 -3.72
CA VAL A 35 -2.94 -13.01 -4.73
C VAL A 35 -4.11 -12.47 -5.54
N THR A 36 -4.50 -11.22 -5.30
CA THR A 36 -5.67 -10.56 -5.91
C THR A 36 -5.35 -9.25 -6.64
N ILE A 37 -4.16 -8.66 -6.43
CA ILE A 37 -3.73 -7.39 -6.99
C ILE A 37 -2.66 -7.62 -8.06
N PHE A 38 -3.03 -7.37 -9.32
CA PHE A 38 -2.22 -7.60 -10.51
C PHE A 38 -1.78 -6.31 -11.19
N ASN A 39 -0.64 -6.35 -11.89
CA ASN A 39 -0.29 -5.27 -12.80
C ASN A 39 -1.12 -5.38 -14.06
N VAL A 40 -1.43 -4.22 -14.63
CA VAL A 40 -2.02 -4.17 -15.96
C VAL A 40 -1.08 -4.85 -16.97
N PRO A 41 -1.58 -5.81 -17.78
CA PRO A 41 -0.82 -6.44 -18.84
C PRO A 41 -0.12 -5.42 -19.75
N LYS A 42 1.13 -5.69 -20.14
CA LYS A 42 1.96 -4.75 -20.92
C LYS A 42 1.30 -4.29 -22.22
N LEU A 43 0.53 -5.16 -22.88
CA LEU A 43 -0.20 -4.83 -24.11
C LEU A 43 -1.30 -3.79 -23.86
N LEU A 44 -2.05 -3.92 -22.77
CA LEU A 44 -3.06 -2.94 -22.37
C LEU A 44 -2.41 -1.62 -21.94
N MET A 45 -1.34 -1.71 -21.15
CA MET A 45 -0.58 -0.53 -20.74
C MET A 45 0.01 0.23 -21.93
N ALA A 46 0.39 -0.45 -23.01
CA ALA A 46 0.92 0.17 -24.22
C ALA A 46 -0.15 0.81 -25.12
N SER A 47 -1.40 0.34 -25.04
CA SER A 47 -2.50 0.90 -25.87
C SER A 47 -2.96 2.26 -25.36
N ASP A 48 -3.02 2.44 -24.04
CA ASP A 48 -3.40 3.70 -23.41
C ASP A 48 -2.78 3.81 -22.00
N PRO A 49 -1.54 4.31 -21.89
CA PRO A 49 -0.84 4.39 -20.61
C PRO A 49 -1.58 5.24 -19.56
N ASP A 50 -2.24 6.32 -19.98
CA ASP A 50 -2.87 7.29 -19.09
C ASP A 50 -4.12 6.74 -18.40
N SER A 51 -4.78 5.76 -19.00
CA SER A 51 -5.90 5.04 -18.38
C SER A 51 -5.49 4.09 -17.25
N TYR A 52 -4.22 3.69 -17.18
CA TYR A 52 -3.74 2.67 -16.23
C TYR A 52 -2.70 3.18 -15.24
N VAL A 53 -2.04 4.29 -15.55
CA VAL A 53 -1.05 4.90 -14.68
C VAL A 53 -1.72 6.02 -13.89
N PRO A 54 -1.68 5.98 -12.53
CA PRO A 54 -2.22 7.07 -11.74
C PRO A 54 -1.56 8.40 -12.08
N GLN A 55 -2.37 9.43 -12.33
CA GLN A 55 -1.90 10.77 -12.71
C GLN A 55 -1.81 11.76 -11.55
N GLN A 56 -2.54 11.53 -10.46
CA GLN A 56 -2.56 12.43 -9.31
C GLN A 56 -2.21 11.72 -8.01
N VAL A 57 -2.90 10.64 -7.69
CA VAL A 57 -2.76 9.94 -6.42
C VAL A 57 -2.30 8.50 -6.63
N ALA A 58 -1.15 8.15 -6.08
CA ALA A 58 -0.74 6.76 -5.92
C ALA A 58 -1.52 6.14 -4.76
N ILE A 59 -2.03 4.92 -4.87
CA ILE A 59 -2.54 4.16 -3.73
C ILE A 59 -1.83 2.82 -3.69
N GLY A 60 -1.31 2.47 -2.52
CA GLY A 60 -0.53 1.26 -2.32
C GLY A 60 0.87 1.30 -2.95
N PRO A 61 1.58 0.16 -2.90
CA PRO A 61 3.02 0.10 -3.07
C PRO A 61 3.48 0.13 -4.53
N TYR A 62 2.61 -0.18 -5.50
CA TYR A 62 3.00 -0.22 -6.93
C TYR A 62 3.35 1.13 -7.53
N HIS A 63 2.83 2.22 -6.95
CA HIS A 63 3.02 3.58 -7.46
C HIS A 63 3.65 4.54 -6.43
N TYR A 64 4.07 4.04 -5.27
CA TYR A 64 4.46 4.87 -4.13
C TYR A 64 5.68 5.77 -4.39
N TRP A 65 6.69 5.26 -5.12
CA TRP A 65 7.98 5.96 -5.35
C TRP A 65 8.02 6.82 -6.62
N ARG A 66 6.85 7.25 -7.10
CA ARG A 66 6.72 8.07 -8.31
C ARG A 66 6.80 9.55 -7.95
N PRO A 67 7.89 10.27 -8.29
CA PRO A 67 8.06 11.67 -7.94
C PRO A 67 6.91 12.55 -8.45
N GLU A 68 6.32 12.19 -9.60
CA GLU A 68 5.19 12.89 -10.19
C GLU A 68 3.90 12.85 -9.34
N LEU A 69 3.83 11.94 -8.35
CA LEU A 69 2.67 11.77 -7.46
C LEU A 69 2.93 12.27 -6.03
N TYR A 70 4.09 12.89 -5.77
CA TYR A 70 4.49 13.29 -4.42
C TYR A 70 3.67 14.44 -3.85
N GLU A 71 3.11 15.30 -4.69
CA GLU A 71 2.25 16.41 -4.25
C GLU A 71 1.06 15.91 -3.42
N MET A 72 0.47 14.78 -3.84
CA MET A 72 -0.67 14.19 -3.14
C MET A 72 -0.30 13.62 -1.76
N GLN A 73 0.97 13.34 -1.47
CA GLN A 73 1.38 12.80 -0.17
C GLN A 73 1.08 13.79 0.97
N SER A 74 1.21 15.09 0.73
CA SER A 74 0.88 16.12 1.74
C SER A 74 -0.61 16.14 2.07
N TYR A 75 -1.48 15.93 1.08
CA TYR A 75 -2.92 15.83 1.29
C TYR A 75 -3.28 14.57 2.08
N LYS A 76 -2.67 13.42 1.77
CA LYS A 76 -2.91 12.20 2.54
C LYS A 76 -2.46 12.31 3.99
N LEU A 77 -1.30 12.93 4.24
CA LEU A 77 -0.84 13.19 5.60
C LEU A 77 -1.77 14.14 6.35
N ALA A 78 -2.32 15.15 5.67
CA ALA A 78 -3.33 16.04 6.26
C ALA A 78 -4.63 15.28 6.61
N ALA A 79 -5.11 14.41 5.71
CA ALA A 79 -6.25 13.53 5.95
C ALA A 79 -6.00 12.61 7.15
N THR A 80 -4.83 11.98 7.20
CA THR A 80 -4.38 11.14 8.32
C THR A 80 -4.41 11.91 9.64
N LYS A 81 -3.88 13.13 9.69
CA LYS A 81 -3.92 13.96 10.91
C LYS A 81 -5.34 14.28 11.36
N ARG A 82 -6.28 14.50 10.43
CA ARG A 82 -7.70 14.74 10.76
C ARG A 82 -8.38 13.46 11.23
N PHE A 83 -8.15 12.35 10.54
CA PHE A 83 -8.63 11.03 10.94
C PHE A 83 -8.18 10.68 12.37
N LEU A 84 -6.88 10.78 12.67
CA LEU A 84 -6.35 10.51 14.01
C LEU A 84 -6.93 11.43 15.09
N LYS A 85 -7.22 12.69 14.78
CA LYS A 85 -7.93 13.59 15.73
C LYS A 85 -9.37 13.17 15.99
N SER A 86 -10.06 12.63 14.98
CA SER A 86 -11.44 12.15 15.12
C SER A 86 -11.55 10.88 15.96
N LEU A 87 -10.49 10.08 16.05
CA LEU A 87 -10.49 8.78 16.72
C LEU A 87 -10.57 8.84 18.25
N GLN A 88 -10.50 10.03 18.88
CA GLN A 88 -10.65 10.42 20.32
C GLN A 88 -10.14 9.46 21.42
N THR A 89 -10.41 8.16 21.32
CA THR A 89 -10.06 7.07 22.24
C THR A 89 -9.03 6.08 21.68
N LEU A 90 -8.87 5.95 20.35
CA LEU A 90 -7.91 4.99 19.77
C LEU A 90 -6.50 5.59 19.72
N LYS A 91 -5.54 4.96 20.37
CA LYS A 91 -4.12 5.33 20.27
C LYS A 91 -3.58 4.91 18.90
N LEU A 92 -2.77 5.78 18.27
CA LEU A 92 -2.06 5.48 17.03
C LEU A 92 -1.27 4.17 17.11
N ASP A 93 -0.62 3.91 18.24
CA ASP A 93 0.14 2.68 18.46
C ASP A 93 -0.74 1.42 18.34
N ASN A 94 -1.98 1.47 18.83
CA ASN A 94 -2.90 0.34 18.70
C ASN A 94 -3.30 0.12 17.23
N LEU A 95 -3.45 1.20 16.44
CA LEU A 95 -3.71 1.09 15.00
C LEU A 95 -2.52 0.47 14.28
N VAL A 96 -1.30 0.91 14.61
CA VAL A 96 -0.06 0.35 14.07
C VAL A 96 0.06 -1.14 14.42
N ASP A 97 -0.19 -1.51 15.67
CA ASP A 97 -0.14 -2.92 16.12
C ASP A 97 -1.18 -3.79 15.39
N GLN A 98 -2.40 -3.29 15.23
CA GLN A 98 -3.45 -4.01 14.49
C GLN A 98 -3.09 -4.20 13.02
N LEU A 99 -2.61 -3.15 12.35
CA LEU A 99 -2.23 -3.24 10.94
C LEU A 99 -0.95 -4.04 10.73
N THR A 100 -0.02 -4.05 11.69
CA THR A 100 1.18 -4.89 11.65
C THR A 100 0.82 -6.37 11.60
N LYS A 101 -0.24 -6.80 12.30
CA LYS A 101 -0.75 -8.18 12.22
C LYS A 101 -1.37 -8.53 10.87
N LEU A 102 -1.89 -7.54 10.15
CA LEU A 102 -2.50 -7.73 8.82
C LEU A 102 -1.51 -7.54 7.66
N GLU A 103 -0.32 -7.02 7.95
CA GLU A 103 0.64 -6.59 6.95
C GLU A 103 1.02 -7.70 5.97
N GLN A 104 1.27 -8.92 6.47
CA GLN A 104 1.64 -10.06 5.62
C GLN A 104 0.47 -10.55 4.77
N ARG A 105 -0.75 -10.60 5.31
CA ARG A 105 -1.97 -10.92 4.54
C ARG A 105 -2.19 -9.92 3.41
N VAL A 106 -2.06 -8.63 3.69
CA VAL A 106 -2.20 -7.58 2.67
C VAL A 106 -1.07 -7.62 1.65
N ARG A 107 0.16 -7.90 2.08
CA ARG A 107 1.30 -8.09 1.16
C ARG A 107 1.10 -9.28 0.23
N ALA A 108 0.54 -10.38 0.72
CA ALA A 108 0.26 -11.57 -0.06
C ALA A 108 -0.77 -11.32 -1.19
N CYS A 109 -1.60 -10.27 -1.06
CA CYS A 109 -2.49 -9.85 -2.14
C CYS A 109 -1.77 -9.36 -3.39
N TYR A 110 -0.52 -8.90 -3.30
CA TYR A 110 0.23 -8.37 -4.43
C TYR A 110 1.00 -9.48 -5.16
N HIS A 111 0.76 -9.66 -6.47
CA HIS A 111 1.46 -10.68 -7.27
C HIS A 111 2.98 -10.46 -7.43
N LYS A 112 3.47 -9.25 -7.13
CA LYS A 112 4.90 -8.91 -7.17
C LYS A 112 5.47 -8.91 -5.75
N TYR A 113 6.70 -9.42 -5.63
CA TYR A 113 7.51 -9.17 -4.44
C TYR A 113 7.65 -7.66 -4.21
N LEU A 114 7.30 -7.23 -2.99
CA LEU A 114 7.40 -5.87 -2.54
C LEU A 114 8.68 -5.72 -1.71
N ASP A 115 9.68 -5.00 -2.24
CA ASP A 115 10.90 -4.69 -1.51
C ASP A 115 10.69 -3.51 -0.53
N LEU A 116 9.74 -3.69 0.38
CA LEU A 116 9.36 -2.75 1.42
C LEU A 116 9.46 -3.46 2.76
N ASN A 117 10.08 -2.84 3.75
CA ASN A 117 10.00 -3.36 5.11
C ASN A 117 8.55 -3.30 5.63
N GLY A 118 8.21 -4.14 6.61
CA GLY A 118 6.84 -4.25 7.12
C GLY A 118 6.31 -2.95 7.70
N GLU A 119 7.13 -2.21 8.45
CA GLU A 119 6.72 -0.92 9.04
C GLU A 119 6.34 0.11 7.96
N THR A 120 7.10 0.18 6.87
CA THR A 120 6.79 1.06 5.72
C THR A 120 5.46 0.69 5.09
N MET A 121 5.17 -0.61 4.96
CA MET A 121 3.90 -1.10 4.45
C MET A 121 2.73 -0.69 5.36
N VAL A 122 2.89 -0.82 6.68
CA VAL A 122 1.88 -0.40 7.67
C VAL A 122 1.62 1.10 7.61
N TRP A 123 2.67 1.93 7.58
CA TRP A 123 2.48 3.38 7.46
C TRP A 123 1.85 3.78 6.14
N MET A 124 2.19 3.10 5.04
CA MET A 124 1.53 3.30 3.74
C MET A 124 0.04 2.98 3.82
N MET A 125 -0.33 1.85 4.45
CA MET A 125 -1.74 1.49 4.67
C MET A 125 -2.48 2.55 5.49
N ILE A 126 -1.89 3.04 6.59
CA ILE A 126 -2.50 4.08 7.44
C ILE A 126 -2.77 5.35 6.64
N VAL A 127 -1.76 5.82 5.91
CA VAL A 127 -1.83 7.10 5.17
C VAL A 127 -2.80 7.01 4.00
N ASP A 128 -2.76 5.92 3.23
CA ASP A 128 -3.63 5.72 2.08
C ASP A 128 -5.08 5.45 2.50
N ALA A 129 -5.31 4.62 3.53
CA ALA A 129 -6.65 4.36 4.04
C ALA A 129 -7.29 5.62 4.64
N SER A 130 -6.54 6.42 5.39
CA SER A 130 -7.06 7.68 5.94
C SER A 130 -7.49 8.64 4.85
N PHE A 131 -6.71 8.74 3.77
CA PHE A 131 -7.07 9.54 2.60
C PHE A 131 -8.34 9.03 1.92
N LEU A 132 -8.44 7.72 1.66
CA LEU A 132 -9.61 7.12 1.04
C LEU A 132 -10.87 7.29 1.89
N LEU A 133 -10.78 7.12 3.21
CA LEU A 133 -11.90 7.30 4.12
C LEU A 133 -12.40 8.75 4.08
N GLU A 134 -11.50 9.73 4.12
CA GLU A 134 -11.88 11.14 4.01
C GLU A 134 -12.50 11.45 2.64
N LEU A 135 -11.93 10.93 1.56
CA LEU A 135 -12.45 11.10 0.20
C LEU A 135 -13.89 10.56 0.11
N LEU A 136 -14.11 9.34 0.59
CA LEU A 136 -15.43 8.71 0.61
C LEU A 136 -16.44 9.48 1.48
N GLN A 137 -16.00 9.99 2.63
CA GLN A 137 -16.86 10.83 3.49
C GLN A 137 -17.27 12.12 2.78
N ILE A 138 -16.36 12.78 2.07
CA ILE A 138 -16.67 14.00 1.32
C ILE A 138 -17.73 13.70 0.24
N TYR A 139 -17.58 12.61 -0.52
CA TYR A 139 -18.55 12.24 -1.55
C TYR A 139 -19.89 11.79 -0.97
N ALA A 140 -19.89 11.04 0.14
CA ALA A 140 -21.12 10.59 0.80
C ALA A 140 -21.95 11.73 1.42
N ILE A 141 -21.34 12.88 1.71
CA ILE A 141 -22.02 14.08 2.23
C ILE A 141 -22.55 14.97 1.10
N GLN A 142 -22.13 14.72 -0.15
CA GLN A 142 -22.53 15.51 -1.32
C GLN A 142 -23.73 14.92 -2.10
N GLU A 143 -24.30 13.80 -1.63
CA GLU A 143 -25.62 13.28 -2.02
C GLU A 143 -26.67 13.55 -0.94
#